data_AF-X1LD28-F1
#
_entry.id   AF-X1LD28-F1
#
_cell.length_a   1.000
_cell.length_b   1.000
_cell.length_c   1.000
_cell.angle_alpha   90.00
_cell.angle_beta   90.00
_cell.angle_gamma   90.00
#
_symmetry.space_group_name_H-M   'P 1'
#
loop_
_entity.id
_entity.type
_entity.pdbx_description
1 polymer ?
#
loop_
_entity_poly.entity_id
_entity_poly.type
_entity_poly.pdbx_seq_one_letter_code
_entity_poly.pdbx_strand_id
1 'polypeptide(L)' 'MEDLANTIYSYCNIVTVNAVVKIYDVSIYGNYSQAYCYYTYLITYCGYYESDSGYKYYNLQRIGNSWKLY' A
#
# COMPACT_ATOMS: atom_id res chain seq x y z
N MET A 1 -1.59 -1.80 6.18
CA MET A 1 -0.60 -0.71 6.34
C MET A 1 -1.16 0.38 7.23
N GLU A 2 -2.38 0.86 6.99
CA GLU A 2 -3.06 1.82 7.88
C GLU A 2 -3.21 1.27 9.31
N ASP A 3 -3.71 0.04 9.49
CA ASP A 3 -3.82 -0.58 10.82
C ASP A 3 -2.47 -0.74 11.54
N LEU A 4 -1.42 -1.06 10.78
CA LEU A 4 -0.07 -1.20 11.32
C LEU A 4 0.46 0.16 11.79
N ALA A 5 0.31 1.20 10.98
CA ALA A 5 0.68 2.57 11.34
C ALA A 5 -0.12 3.07 12.55
N ASN A 6 -1.44 2.81 12.60
CA ASN A 6 -2.30 3.18 13.72
C ASN A 6 -1.92 2.46 15.02
N THR A 7 -1.61 1.16 14.93
CA THR A 7 -1.14 0.36 16.07
C THR A 7 0.19 0.91 16.58
N ILE A 8 1.15 1.17 15.70
CA ILE A 8 2.46 1.72 16.09
C ILE A 8 2.30 3.12 16.70
N TYR A 9 1.43 3.96 16.15
CA TYR A 9 1.20 5.32 16.65
C TYR A 9 0.67 5.34 18.09
N SER A 10 -0.03 4.29 18.53
CA SER A 10 -0.46 4.16 19.94
C SER A 10 0.70 4.02 20.94
N TYR A 11 1.88 3.61 20.47
CA TYR A 11 3.08 3.41 21.28
C TYR A 11 4.19 4.42 20.98
N CYS A 12 4.14 5.08 19.83
CA CYS A 12 5.18 6.00 19.38
C CYS A 12 4.60 7.23 18.65
N ASN A 13 4.94 8.41 19.15
CA ASN A 13 4.38 9.69 18.68
C ASN A 13 4.76 10.05 17.23
N ILE A 14 5.81 9.45 16.69
CA ILE A 14 6.30 9.70 15.33
C ILE A 14 6.52 8.36 14.64
N VAL A 15 5.85 8.19 13.52
CA VAL A 15 6.00 7.05 12.61
C VAL A 15 6.34 7.58 11.23
N THR A 16 7.46 7.12 10.66
CA THR A 16 7.84 7.46 9.29
C THR A 16 7.63 6.25 8.41
N VAL A 17 6.89 6.43 7.30
CA VAL A 17 6.62 5.39 6.31
C VAL A 17 7.27 5.79 5.00
N ASN A 18 8.21 4.99 4.54
CA ASN A 18 8.78 5.08 3.20
C ASN A 18 8.26 3.92 2.38
N ALA A 19 7.60 4.18 1.26
CA ALA A 19 7.04 3.14 0.40
C ALA A 19 7.31 3.45 -1.06
N VAL A 20 7.69 2.42 -1.82
CA VAL A 20 7.86 2.46 -3.27
C VAL A 20 7.04 1.33 -3.87
N VAL A 21 6.33 1.63 -4.94
CA VAL A 21 5.53 0.66 -5.69
C VAL A 21 5.92 0.73 -7.16
N LYS A 22 6.25 -0.42 -7.73
CA LYS A 22 6.47 -0.60 -9.16
C LYS A 22 5.28 -1.35 -9.74
N ILE A 23 4.59 -0.72 -10.69
CA ILE A 23 3.47 -1.31 -11.42
C ILE A 23 4.03 -2.02 -12.66
N TYR A 24 3.68 -3.29 -12.85
CA TYR A 24 4.13 -4.09 -13.99
C TYR A 24 3.04 -4.25 -15.04
N ASP A 25 1.80 -4.48 -14.60
CA ASP A 25 0.65 -4.67 -15.48
C ASP A 25 -0.60 -4.08 -14.85
N VAL A 26 -1.52 -3.61 -15.70
CA VAL A 26 -2.86 -3.17 -15.32
C VAL A 26 -3.86 -3.75 -16.31
N SER A 27 -4.69 -4.66 -15.84
CA SER A 27 -5.77 -5.28 -16.61
C SER A 27 -7.12 -4.67 -16.23
N ILE A 28 -7.94 -4.29 -17.21
CA ILE A 28 -9.23 -3.60 -17.00
C ILE A 28 -10.38 -4.46 -17.52
N TYR A 29 -11.36 -4.70 -16.65
CA TYR A 29 -12.57 -5.49 -16.90
C TYR A 29 -13.83 -4.64 -16.61
N GLY A 30 -14.16 -3.75 -17.54
CA GLY A 30 -15.31 -2.83 -17.41
C GLY A 30 -15.13 -1.85 -16.25
N ASN A 31 -15.92 -2.02 -15.18
CA ASN A 31 -15.84 -1.20 -13.97
C ASN A 31 -14.84 -1.71 -12.92
N TYR A 32 -14.14 -2.80 -13.20
CA TYR A 32 -13.14 -3.40 -12.32
C TYR A 32 -11.78 -3.41 -13.01
N SER A 33 -10.71 -3.39 -12.24
CA SER A 33 -9.35 -3.51 -12.73
C SER A 33 -8.48 -4.22 -11.70
N GLN A 34 -7.41 -4.85 -12.16
CA GLN A 34 -6.40 -5.45 -11.32
C GLN A 34 -5.02 -4.96 -11.76
N ALA A 35 -4.23 -4.47 -10.82
CA ALA A 35 -2.85 -4.03 -11.03
C ALA A 35 -1.88 -5.00 -10.38
N TYR A 36 -0.92 -5.52 -11.14
CA TYR A 36 0.17 -6.34 -10.61
C TYR A 36 1.37 -5.46 -10.28
N CYS A 37 1.78 -5.47 -9.01
CA CYS A 37 2.78 -4.58 -8.48
C CYS A 37 3.86 -5.33 -7.69
N TYR A 38 5.08 -4.79 -7.66
CA TYR A 38 6.06 -5.08 -6.62
C TYR A 38 6.10 -3.89 -5.67
N TYR A 39 5.93 -4.14 -4.38
CA TYR A 39 6.02 -3.12 -3.34
C TYR A 39 7.28 -3.32 -2.51
N THR A 40 7.77 -2.23 -1.92
CA THR A 40 8.76 -2.24 -0.86
C THR A 40 8.40 -1.13 0.10
N TYR A 41 8.39 -1.42 1.40
CA TYR A 41 8.20 -0.40 2.41
C TYR A 41 9.18 -0.56 3.58
N LEU A 42 9.42 0.57 4.24
CA LEU A 42 10.16 0.69 5.50
C LEU A 42 9.37 1.61 6.42
N ILE A 43 9.03 1.11 7.60
CA ILE A 43 8.39 1.84 8.67
C ILE A 43 9.41 1.99 9.79
N THR A 44 9.64 3.21 10.26
CA THR A 44 10.54 3.48 11.39
C THR A 44 9.81 4.22 12.50
N TYR A 45 10.01 3.80 13.75
CA TYR A 45 9.33 4.33 14.93
C TYR A 45 10.15 4.05 16.20
N CYS A 46 10.33 5.05 17.08
CA CYS A 46 10.95 4.88 18.41
C CYS A 46 12.28 4.10 18.44
N GLY A 47 13.11 4.23 17.38
CA GLY A 47 14.37 3.49 17.25
C GLY A 47 14.25 2.07 16.68
N TYR A 48 13.03 1.60 16.43
CA TYR A 48 12.72 0.34 15.75
C TYR A 48 12.40 0.58 14.27
N TYR A 49 12.48 -0.50 13.50
CA TYR A 49 12.06 -0.50 12.11
C TYR A 49 11.40 -1.82 11.72
N GLU A 50 10.46 -1.75 10.79
CA GLU A 50 9.86 -2.88 10.09
C GLU A 50 9.94 -2.65 8.59
N SER A 51 10.24 -3.68 7.82
CA SER A 51 10.31 -3.59 6.37
C SER A 51 9.74 -4.84 5.73
N ASP A 52 9.08 -4.67 4.59
CA ASP A 52 8.61 -5.78 3.78
C ASP A 52 8.64 -5.42 2.29
N SER A 53 8.69 -6.44 1.44
CA SER A 53 8.65 -6.30 0.01
C SER A 53 8.03 -7.53 -0.64
N GLY A 54 7.35 -7.35 -1.76
CA GLY A 54 6.78 -8.48 -2.46
C GLY A 54 5.94 -8.11 -3.66
N TYR A 55 5.55 -9.15 -4.40
CA TYR A 55 4.61 -9.03 -5.49
C TYR A 55 3.18 -9.16 -4.97
N LYS A 56 2.28 -8.29 -5.44
CA LYS A 56 0.88 -8.30 -5.05
C LYS A 56 -0.02 -7.78 -6.16
N TYR A 57 -1.22 -8.35 -6.24
CA TYR A 57 -2.31 -7.81 -7.03
C TYR A 57 -3.14 -6.84 -6.19
N TYR A 58 -3.40 -5.65 -6.74
CA TYR A 58 -4.32 -4.66 -6.18
C TYR A 58 -5.56 -4.58 -7.04
N ASN A 59 -6.73 -4.73 -6.43
CA ASN A 59 -8.00 -4.62 -7.13
C ASN A 59 -8.51 -3.17 -7.07
N LEU A 60 -9.06 -2.70 -8.18
CA LEU A 60 -9.64 -1.37 -8.30
C LEU A 60 -11.06 -1.43 -8.83
N GLN A 61 -11.90 -0.54 -8.34
CA GLN A 61 -13.25 -0.32 -8.83
C GLN A 61 -13.37 1.12 -9.34
N ARG A 62 -14.03 1.28 -10.49
CA ARG A 62 -14.36 2.58 -11.04
C ARG A 62 -15.57 3.14 -10.31
N ILE A 63 -15.37 4.25 -9.60
CA ILE A 63 -16.43 5.03 -8.94
C ILE A 63 -16.51 6.39 -9.62
N GLY A 64 -17.56 6.60 -10.43
CA GLY A 64 -17.65 7.74 -11.33
C GLY A 64 -16.55 7.67 -12.40
N ASN A 65 -15.74 8.72 -12.50
CA ASN A 65 -14.60 8.79 -13.42
C ASN A 65 -13.25 8.47 -12.76
N SER A 66 -13.25 7.93 -11.53
CA SER A 66 -12.02 7.65 -10.78
C SER A 66 -11.92 6.16 -10.43
N TRP A 67 -10.71 5.61 -10.57
CA TRP A 67 -10.38 4.29 -10.05
C TRP A 67 -10.00 4.40 -8.58
N LYS A 68 -10.55 3.51 -7.75
CA LYS A 68 -10.24 3.43 -6.31
C LYS A 68 -9.84 2.01 -5.95
N LEU A 69 -8.89 1.88 -5.04
CA LEU A 69 -8.60 0.58 -4.39
C LEU A 69 -9.85 0.11 -3.64
N TYR A 70 -10.19 -1.17 -3.77
CA TYR A 70 -11.31 -1.79 -3.05
C TYR A 70 -10.96 -3.18 -2.53
#